data_AF-V5EU03-F1
#
_entry.id   AF-V5EU03-F1
#
_cell.length_a   1.000
_cell.length_b   1.000
_cell.length_c   1.000
_cell.angle_alpha   90.00
_cell.angle_beta   90.00
_cell.angle_gamma   90.00
#
_symmetry.space_group_name_H-M   'P 1'
#
loop_
_entity.id
_entity.type
_entity.pdbx_description
1 polymer ?
#
loop_
_entity_poly.entity_id
_entity_poly.type
_entity_poly.pdbx_seq_one_letter_code
_entity_poly.pdbx_strand_id
1 'polypeptide(L)'
;MTATHPTPSQPTAETRSMRTGVLIHPSHAQSGRFLVLPHPRTLVPTYYLSLPSSSSSAAGLLELTTLQDTRYSRSWMLSHLNQVLSSGQLEILAPVDVRFLLISLLSLLSGGYRSVEDCFEQVALDLWANRKEALSSSVPEVKAAEGGMEEVWSDVVAFGNLDGVQEAMRDVCDTQTLPTGDQAFRLSQEKTFALLNTKLARLSERTTFVQAPNTLGRSFERRWTSDSDPTPYLTTEAEDCDEAKKLRSRIAAEVIATNLPPKLAAEYFAHLGISLD
;
A
#
# COMPACT_ATOMS: atom_id res chain seq x y z
N MET A 1 -40.42 56.57 3.00
CA MET A 1 -39.59 55.92 1.96
C MET A 1 -38.25 55.62 2.61
N THR A 2 -38.14 54.43 3.17
CA THR A 2 -37.01 54.00 4.01
C THR A 2 -36.36 52.79 3.33
N ALA A 3 -35.03 52.88 3.23
CA ALA A 3 -34.17 52.03 2.42
C ALA A 3 -34.13 50.58 2.90
N THR A 4 -34.18 49.64 1.96
CA THR A 4 -33.89 48.22 2.15
C THR A 4 -32.38 47.98 2.02
N HIS A 5 -31.75 47.57 3.11
CA HIS A 5 -30.39 47.04 3.12
C HIS A 5 -30.36 45.60 2.56
N PRO A 6 -29.39 45.23 1.71
CA PRO A 6 -29.19 43.84 1.32
C PRO A 6 -28.50 43.07 2.45
N THR A 7 -29.07 41.92 2.81
CA THR A 7 -28.51 40.96 3.77
C THR A 7 -27.33 40.22 3.12
N PRO A 8 -26.16 40.11 3.77
CA PRO A 8 -25.04 39.34 3.23
C PRO A 8 -25.36 37.84 3.27
N SER A 9 -25.21 37.18 2.12
CA SER A 9 -25.31 35.73 1.98
C SER A 9 -24.22 35.05 2.81
N GLN A 10 -24.62 34.27 3.81
CA GLN A 10 -23.72 33.40 4.56
C GLN A 10 -23.15 32.32 3.63
N PRO A 11 -21.86 31.94 3.80
CA PRO A 11 -21.28 30.82 3.07
C PRO A 11 -21.99 29.53 3.47
N THR A 12 -22.50 28.81 2.47
CA THR A 12 -23.02 27.45 2.61
C THR A 12 -21.96 26.58 3.26
N ALA A 13 -22.22 26.15 4.50
CA ALA A 13 -21.42 25.14 5.18
C ALA A 13 -21.43 23.87 4.31
N GLU A 14 -20.30 23.57 3.69
CA GLU A 14 -20.06 22.27 3.09
C GLU A 14 -20.34 21.22 4.16
N THR A 15 -21.35 20.39 3.91
CA THR A 15 -21.70 19.26 4.76
C THR A 15 -20.60 18.23 4.63
N ARG A 16 -19.54 18.42 5.42
CA ARG A 16 -18.48 17.44 5.60
C ARG A 16 -19.16 16.19 6.17
N SER A 17 -19.42 15.21 5.32
CA SER A 17 -19.97 13.92 5.71
C SER A 17 -19.01 13.29 6.72
N MET A 18 -19.30 13.46 8.01
CA MET A 18 -18.52 12.86 9.08
C MET A 18 -18.88 11.38 9.14
N ARG A 19 -18.12 10.57 8.41
CA ARG A 19 -18.18 9.12 8.57
C ARG A 19 -17.66 8.77 9.96
N THR A 20 -18.55 8.35 10.85
CA THR A 20 -18.16 7.81 12.16
C THR A 20 -17.78 6.35 12.01
N GLY A 21 -16.57 5.98 12.42
CA GLY A 21 -16.02 4.63 12.31
C GLY A 21 -15.14 4.27 13.50
N VAL A 22 -14.73 3.00 13.57
CA VAL A 22 -13.74 2.53 14.55
C VAL A 22 -12.42 2.33 13.82
N LEU A 23 -11.38 3.02 14.29
CA LEU A 23 -10.05 3.01 13.69
C LEU A 23 -9.01 2.52 14.70
N ILE A 24 -8.26 1.49 14.33
CA ILE A 24 -7.01 1.11 15.01
C ILE A 24 -5.86 1.80 14.27
N HIS A 25 -5.07 2.60 15.00
CA HIS A 25 -3.93 3.29 14.43
C HIS A 25 -2.76 3.33 15.42
N PRO A 26 -1.50 3.44 14.94
CA PRO A 26 -0.35 3.68 15.80
C PRO A 26 -0.53 4.97 16.60
N SER A 27 0.02 5.04 17.80
CA SER A 27 -0.11 6.21 18.69
C SER A 27 0.40 7.53 18.09
N HIS A 28 1.34 7.45 17.14
CA HIS A 28 1.90 8.59 16.41
C HIS A 28 1.09 9.00 15.17
N ALA A 29 0.06 8.25 14.78
CA ALA A 29 -0.79 8.51 13.62
C ALA A 29 -1.97 9.44 13.94
N GLN A 30 -1.70 10.57 14.62
CA GLN A 30 -2.74 11.52 15.06
C GLN A 30 -2.96 12.68 14.08
N SER A 31 -2.00 12.91 13.20
CA SER A 31 -2.06 13.95 12.17
C SER A 31 -1.44 13.42 10.88
N GLY A 32 -1.83 14.01 9.76
CA GLY A 32 -1.34 13.62 8.44
C GLY A 32 -2.30 14.01 7.33
N ARG A 33 -1.92 13.70 6.11
CA ARG A 33 -2.76 13.85 4.92
C ARG A 33 -3.08 12.46 4.37
N PHE A 34 -4.35 12.18 4.14
CA PHE A 34 -4.74 11.03 3.34
C PHE A 34 -4.42 11.30 1.88
N LEU A 35 -3.74 10.34 1.26
CA LEU A 35 -3.50 10.25 -0.17
C LEU A 35 -4.29 9.05 -0.69
N VAL A 36 -4.92 9.20 -1.84
CA VAL A 36 -5.48 8.09 -2.60
C VAL A 36 -4.41 7.63 -3.58
N LEU A 37 -3.82 6.47 -3.36
CA LEU A 37 -2.76 5.90 -4.22
C LEU A 37 -3.20 4.54 -4.76
N PRO A 38 -2.68 4.08 -5.90
CA PRO A 38 -2.96 2.74 -6.40
C PRO A 38 -2.33 1.68 -5.48
N HIS A 39 -3.10 0.65 -5.11
CA HIS A 39 -2.59 -0.49 -4.36
C HIS A 39 -1.50 -1.23 -5.17
N PRO A 40 -0.33 -1.57 -4.58
CA PRO A 40 0.83 -2.09 -5.31
C PRO A 40 0.60 -3.31 -6.20
N ARG A 41 -0.39 -4.15 -5.84
CA ARG A 41 -0.71 -5.36 -6.60
C ARG A 41 -1.85 -5.20 -7.60
N THR A 42 -2.84 -4.39 -7.27
CA THR A 42 -4.13 -4.37 -8.00
C THR A 42 -4.36 -3.07 -8.74
N LEU A 43 -3.57 -2.03 -8.44
CA LEU A 43 -3.72 -0.66 -8.91
C LEU A 43 -5.08 -0.01 -8.58
N VAL A 44 -5.89 -0.67 -7.75
CA VAL A 44 -7.15 -0.12 -7.26
C VAL A 44 -6.85 1.05 -6.31
N PRO A 45 -7.60 2.16 -6.37
CA PRO A 45 -7.43 3.28 -5.44
C PRO A 45 -7.57 2.83 -3.97
N THR A 46 -6.56 3.14 -3.16
CA THR A 46 -6.46 2.80 -1.75
C THR A 46 -6.02 4.02 -0.96
N TYR A 47 -6.50 4.15 0.28
CA TYR A 47 -6.17 5.27 1.15
C TYR A 47 -4.87 5.00 1.90
N TYR A 48 -3.95 5.96 1.86
CA TYR A 48 -2.72 5.97 2.63
C TYR A 48 -2.64 7.25 3.45
N LEU A 49 -2.36 7.14 4.75
CA LEU A 49 -2.07 8.29 5.59
C LEU A 49 -0.57 8.59 5.52
N SER A 50 -0.23 9.73 4.93
CA SER A 50 1.11 10.30 5.00
C SER A 50 1.30 11.02 6.31
N LEU A 51 2.28 10.57 7.09
CA LEU A 51 2.70 11.21 8.33
C LEU A 51 3.73 12.30 8.01
N PRO A 52 3.67 13.47 8.67
CA PRO A 52 4.69 14.49 8.52
C PRO A 52 6.04 13.94 9.01
N SER A 53 7.12 14.23 8.30
CA SER A 53 8.46 13.92 8.80
C SER A 53 8.70 14.73 10.06
N SER A 54 9.13 14.07 11.14
CA SER A 54 9.63 14.76 12.32
C SER A 54 11.15 14.78 12.28
N SER A 55 11.79 15.71 12.97
CA SER A 55 13.25 15.87 12.96
C SER A 55 14.05 14.63 13.39
N SER A 56 13.38 13.61 13.94
CA SER A 56 13.99 12.37 14.43
C SER A 56 13.49 11.09 13.76
N SER A 57 12.53 11.16 12.81
CA SER A 57 12.04 9.98 12.11
C SER A 57 11.55 10.32 10.70
N ALA A 58 11.95 9.49 9.73
CA ALA A 58 11.53 9.59 8.34
C ALA A 58 9.99 9.60 8.25
N ALA A 59 9.45 10.36 7.30
CA ALA A 59 8.02 10.34 7.01
C ALA A 59 7.55 8.89 6.82
N GLY A 60 6.54 8.52 7.60
CA GLY A 60 5.92 7.20 7.54
C GLY A 60 4.69 7.24 6.64
N LEU A 61 4.46 6.16 5.91
CA LEU A 61 3.21 5.95 5.18
C LEU A 61 2.45 4.78 5.81
N LEU A 62 1.17 5.01 6.12
CA LEU A 62 0.29 3.99 6.68
C LEU A 62 -0.82 3.67 5.68
N GLU A 63 -1.05 2.40 5.37
CA GLU A 63 -2.20 1.98 4.56
C GLU A 63 -3.44 1.84 5.43
N LEU A 64 -4.57 2.36 4.94
CA LEU A 64 -5.89 2.17 5.55
C LEU A 64 -6.55 0.91 4.97
N THR A 65 -6.65 -0.13 5.77
CA THR A 65 -7.39 -1.35 5.44
C THR A 65 -8.71 -1.39 6.20
N THR A 66 -9.78 -1.81 5.53
CA THR A 66 -11.10 -2.04 6.18
C THR A 66 -11.34 -3.53 6.34
N LEU A 67 -11.63 -3.96 7.57
CA LEU A 67 -12.15 -5.28 7.89
C LEU A 67 -13.66 -5.20 8.07
N GLN A 68 -14.38 -6.08 7.39
CA GLN A 68 -15.83 -6.21 7.50
C GLN A 68 -16.22 -7.68 7.43
N ASP A 69 -17.09 -8.11 8.34
CA ASP A 69 -17.72 -9.43 8.27
C ASP A 69 -18.76 -9.42 7.13
N THR A 70 -18.50 -10.22 6.09
CA THR A 70 -19.40 -10.33 4.93
C THR A 70 -20.52 -11.34 5.15
N ARG A 71 -20.43 -12.17 6.20
CA ARG A 71 -21.42 -13.22 6.49
C ARG A 71 -22.48 -12.76 7.48
N TYR A 72 -22.11 -11.91 8.42
CA TYR A 72 -23.01 -11.46 9.47
C TYR A 72 -22.98 -9.95 9.62
N SER A 73 -24.15 -9.34 9.80
CA SER A 73 -24.25 -7.94 10.20
C SER A 73 -23.66 -7.77 11.61
N ARG A 74 -22.65 -6.91 11.72
CA ARG A 74 -22.01 -6.54 12.98
C ARG A 74 -22.28 -5.06 13.24
N SER A 75 -22.25 -4.67 14.52
CA SER A 75 -22.37 -3.28 14.95
C SER A 75 -21.41 -3.02 16.09
N TRP A 76 -20.94 -1.79 16.22
CA TRP A 76 -20.15 -1.34 17.37
C TRP A 76 -21.06 -0.63 18.37
N MET A 77 -20.91 -0.97 19.66
CA MET A 77 -21.49 -0.20 20.76
C MET A 77 -20.37 0.66 21.37
N LEU A 78 -20.43 1.97 21.17
CA LEU A 78 -19.45 2.92 21.70
C LEU A 78 -19.97 3.47 23.02
N SER A 79 -19.72 2.74 24.12
CA SER A 79 -20.30 3.03 25.44
C SER A 79 -20.03 4.46 25.92
N HIS A 80 -18.84 4.99 25.68
CA HIS A 80 -18.46 6.35 26.10
C HIS A 80 -19.18 7.46 25.32
N LEU A 81 -19.69 7.17 24.12
CA LEU A 81 -20.49 8.10 23.30
C LEU A 81 -21.99 7.79 23.37
N ASN A 82 -22.37 6.69 24.05
CA ASN A 82 -23.72 6.14 24.02
C ASN A 82 -24.28 5.99 22.59
N GLN A 83 -23.43 5.55 21.66
CA GLN A 83 -23.73 5.49 20.23
C GLN A 83 -23.59 4.05 19.71
N VAL A 84 -24.47 3.67 18.79
CA VAL A 84 -24.36 2.42 18.03
C VAL A 84 -23.96 2.74 16.59
N LEU A 85 -22.86 2.16 16.12
CA LEU A 85 -22.47 2.22 14.72
C LEU A 85 -22.91 0.93 14.02
N SER A 86 -23.82 1.05 13.07
CA SER A 86 -24.43 -0.09 12.36
C SER A 86 -23.53 -0.74 11.31
N SER A 87 -22.43 -0.09 10.92
CA SER A 87 -21.56 -0.60 9.85
C SER A 87 -20.78 -1.85 10.26
N GLY A 88 -20.45 -1.98 11.55
CA GLY A 88 -19.60 -3.07 12.06
C GLY A 88 -18.21 -3.15 11.44
N GLN A 89 -17.81 -2.13 10.66
CA GLN A 89 -16.53 -2.06 9.99
C GLN A 89 -15.44 -1.68 10.99
N LEU A 90 -14.27 -2.29 10.86
CA LEU A 90 -13.06 -1.95 11.58
C LEU A 90 -12.03 -1.44 10.58
N GLU A 91 -11.59 -0.21 10.76
CA GLU A 91 -10.52 0.37 9.96
C GLU A 91 -9.19 0.20 10.70
N ILE A 92 -8.12 -0.08 9.96
CA ILE A 92 -6.78 -0.28 10.50
C ILE A 92 -5.80 0.53 9.67
N LEU A 93 -5.01 1.37 10.33
CA LEU A 93 -3.83 2.00 9.75
C LEU A 93 -2.60 1.15 10.07
N ALA A 94 -1.99 0.56 9.04
CA ALA A 94 -0.81 -0.28 9.18
C ALA A 94 0.39 0.33 8.45
N PRO A 95 1.61 0.33 9.04
CA PRO A 95 2.80 0.80 8.36
C PRO A 95 3.06 0.05 7.06
N VAL A 96 3.32 0.79 5.99
CA VAL A 96 3.70 0.25 4.68
C VAL A 96 5.10 0.71 4.32
N ASP A 97 5.85 -0.21 3.72
CA ASP A 97 7.13 0.13 3.12
C ASP A 97 6.89 0.77 1.75
N VAL A 98 7.21 2.07 1.66
CA VAL A 98 7.04 2.91 0.47
C VAL A 98 7.71 2.33 -0.78
N ARG A 99 8.72 1.48 -0.62
CA ARG A 99 9.44 0.86 -1.75
C ARG A 99 8.54 -0.09 -2.55
N PHE A 100 7.54 -0.74 -1.94
CA PHE A 100 6.56 -1.53 -2.69
C PHE A 100 5.66 -0.67 -3.58
N LEU A 101 5.23 0.50 -3.10
CA LEU A 101 4.50 1.47 -3.92
C LEU A 101 5.37 1.98 -5.05
N LEU A 102 6.63 2.34 -4.78
CA LEU A 102 7.58 2.78 -5.81
C LEU A 102 7.80 1.72 -6.88
N ILE A 103 8.08 0.48 -6.48
CA ILE A 103 8.25 -0.64 -7.40
C ILE A 103 7.00 -0.79 -8.29
N SER A 104 5.79 -0.74 -7.70
CA SER A 104 4.55 -0.83 -8.46
C SER A 104 4.39 0.32 -9.46
N LEU A 105 4.52 1.56 -8.99
CA LEU A 105 4.33 2.76 -9.82
C LEU A 105 5.35 2.81 -10.96
N LEU A 106 6.63 2.59 -10.65
CA LEU A 106 7.71 2.67 -11.64
C LEU A 106 7.71 1.48 -12.61
N SER A 107 7.09 0.34 -12.24
CA SER A 107 6.92 -0.78 -13.17
C SER A 107 5.95 -0.49 -14.33
N LEU A 108 5.15 0.58 -14.20
CA LEU A 108 4.26 1.05 -15.26
C LEU A 108 5.02 1.86 -16.33
N LEU A 109 6.20 2.37 -16.00
CA LEU A 109 6.99 3.20 -16.89
C LEU A 109 7.81 2.35 -17.87
N SER A 110 8.08 2.94 -19.03
CA SER A 110 9.10 2.43 -19.96
C SER A 110 10.51 2.58 -19.35
N GLY A 111 11.41 1.63 -19.66
CA GLY A 111 12.73 1.46 -19.04
C GLY A 111 13.80 2.53 -19.34
N GLY A 112 13.42 3.80 -19.47
CA GLY A 112 14.32 4.95 -19.59
C GLY A 112 14.62 5.61 -18.23
N TYR A 113 15.71 6.39 -18.18
CA TYR A 113 16.02 7.25 -17.04
C TYR A 113 15.18 8.54 -17.09
N ARG A 114 14.59 8.93 -15.96
CA ARG A 114 13.70 10.10 -15.82
C ARG A 114 13.96 10.84 -14.51
N SER A 115 13.68 12.13 -14.44
CA SER A 115 13.68 12.85 -13.15
C SER A 115 12.62 12.26 -12.21
N VAL A 116 12.67 12.61 -10.92
CA VAL A 116 11.66 12.18 -9.94
C VAL A 116 10.29 12.69 -10.36
N GLU A 117 10.22 13.97 -10.71
CA GLU A 117 9.02 14.68 -11.14
C GLU A 117 8.41 13.99 -12.37
N ASP A 118 9.20 13.76 -13.42
CA ASP A 118 8.76 13.12 -14.66
C ASP A 118 8.25 11.69 -14.41
N CYS A 119 8.84 10.97 -13.45
CA CYS A 119 8.37 9.62 -13.10
C CYS A 119 6.92 9.67 -12.59
N PHE A 120 6.64 10.52 -11.60
CA PHE A 120 5.32 10.53 -10.97
C PHE A 120 4.26 11.23 -11.81
N GLU A 121 4.62 12.26 -12.58
CA GLU A 121 3.70 12.91 -13.52
C GLU A 121 3.26 11.93 -14.61
N GLN A 122 4.21 11.21 -15.23
CA GLN A 122 3.88 10.23 -16.26
C GLN A 122 3.03 9.08 -15.70
N VAL A 123 3.39 8.54 -14.52
CA VAL A 123 2.57 7.48 -13.88
C VAL A 123 1.16 7.98 -13.56
N ALA A 124 1.01 9.21 -13.06
CA ALA A 124 -0.30 9.78 -12.76
C ALA A 124 -1.16 9.91 -14.02
N LEU A 125 -0.56 10.34 -15.14
CA LEU A 125 -1.23 10.42 -16.45
C LEU A 125 -1.65 9.05 -16.97
N ASP A 126 -0.76 8.06 -16.94
CA ASP A 126 -1.03 6.71 -17.45
C ASP A 126 -2.14 6.02 -16.65
N LEU A 127 -2.10 6.12 -15.32
CA LEU A 127 -3.13 5.57 -14.43
C LEU A 127 -4.49 6.25 -14.65
N TRP A 128 -4.49 7.56 -14.83
CA TRP A 128 -5.69 8.32 -15.14
C TRP A 128 -6.31 7.88 -16.47
N ALA A 129 -5.50 7.80 -17.53
CA ALA A 129 -5.93 7.38 -18.86
C ALA A 129 -6.54 5.97 -18.82
N ASN A 130 -5.87 5.02 -18.18
CA ASN A 130 -6.36 3.64 -18.01
C ASN A 130 -7.70 3.60 -17.25
N ARG A 131 -7.84 4.42 -16.20
CA ARG A 131 -9.09 4.48 -15.42
C ARG A 131 -10.24 5.08 -16.23
N LYS A 132 -9.96 6.15 -16.99
CA LYS A 132 -10.94 6.78 -17.88
C LYS A 132 -11.41 5.78 -18.93
N GLU A 133 -10.49 5.03 -19.54
CA GLU A 133 -10.82 3.98 -20.50
C GLU A 133 -11.69 2.88 -19.88
N ALA A 134 -11.31 2.36 -18.71
CA ALA A 134 -12.09 1.34 -17.99
C ALA A 134 -13.51 1.83 -17.60
N LEU A 135 -13.64 3.09 -17.19
CA LEU A 135 -14.94 3.69 -16.86
C LEU A 135 -15.80 3.86 -18.12
N SER A 136 -15.19 4.35 -19.22
CA SER A 136 -15.88 4.52 -20.50
C SER A 136 -16.37 3.19 -21.11
N SER A 137 -15.69 2.08 -20.77
CA SER A 137 -16.04 0.73 -21.20
C SER A 137 -17.14 0.10 -20.34
N SER A 138 -17.27 0.52 -19.07
CA SER A 138 -18.24 -0.04 -18.11
C SER A 138 -19.55 0.75 -18.03
N VAL A 139 -19.55 2.05 -18.31
CA VAL A 139 -20.74 2.91 -18.28
C VAL A 139 -20.84 3.73 -19.57
N PRO A 140 -21.65 3.30 -20.56
CA PRO A 140 -21.78 4.00 -21.85
C PRO A 140 -22.25 5.46 -21.73
N GLU A 141 -23.01 5.79 -20.67
CA GLU A 141 -23.57 7.11 -20.40
C GLU A 141 -22.52 8.15 -19.94
N VAL A 142 -21.36 7.71 -19.45
CA VAL A 142 -20.26 8.60 -19.00
C VAL A 142 -19.54 9.25 -20.17
N LYS A 143 -19.69 8.73 -21.40
CA LYS A 143 -19.14 9.37 -22.61
C LYS A 143 -19.67 10.79 -22.86
N ALA A 144 -20.80 11.18 -22.25
CA ALA A 144 -21.44 12.48 -22.47
C ALA A 144 -21.07 13.56 -21.44
N ALA A 145 -20.37 13.22 -20.35
CA ALA A 145 -20.02 14.13 -19.26
C ALA A 145 -18.50 14.40 -19.24
N GLU A 146 -17.97 15.00 -20.30
CA GLU A 146 -16.52 15.26 -20.45
C GLU A 146 -16.00 16.50 -19.69
N GLY A 147 -16.82 17.18 -18.89
CA GLY A 147 -16.43 18.44 -18.23
C GLY A 147 -16.46 18.35 -16.71
N GLY A 148 -15.31 18.08 -16.08
CA GLY A 148 -15.14 18.39 -14.64
C GLY A 148 -14.27 17.44 -13.81
N MET A 149 -13.74 16.36 -14.36
CA MET A 149 -12.87 15.45 -13.61
C MET A 149 -11.40 15.84 -13.79
N GLU A 150 -10.68 16.04 -12.68
CA GLU A 150 -9.26 16.42 -12.62
C GLU A 150 -8.43 15.48 -13.51
N GLU A 151 -7.75 16.04 -14.52
CA GLU A 151 -7.10 15.26 -15.60
C GLU A 151 -5.83 14.49 -15.17
N VAL A 152 -5.47 14.55 -13.88
CA VAL A 152 -4.27 13.94 -13.32
C VAL A 152 -4.58 13.39 -11.94
N TRP A 153 -4.07 12.20 -11.63
CA TRP A 153 -4.14 11.63 -10.28
C TRP A 153 -3.15 12.35 -9.36
N SER A 154 -3.51 13.56 -8.90
CA SER A 154 -2.63 14.49 -8.18
C SER A 154 -2.00 13.93 -6.90
N ASP A 155 -2.66 12.99 -6.22
CA ASP A 155 -2.09 12.31 -5.05
C ASP A 155 -0.85 11.45 -5.38
N VAL A 156 -0.72 10.92 -6.62
CA VAL A 156 0.49 10.21 -7.06
C VAL A 156 1.67 11.17 -7.17
N VAL A 157 1.44 12.38 -7.69
CA VAL A 157 2.46 13.44 -7.75
C VAL A 157 2.79 13.94 -6.34
N ALA A 158 1.79 14.09 -5.48
CA ALA A 158 2.02 14.46 -4.07
C ALA A 158 2.84 13.41 -3.32
N PHE A 159 2.61 12.12 -3.61
CA PHE A 159 3.41 11.02 -3.07
C PHE A 159 4.89 11.14 -3.48
N GLY A 160 5.17 11.44 -4.75
CA GLY A 160 6.54 11.65 -5.23
C GLY A 160 7.33 12.74 -4.50
N ASN A 161 6.61 13.72 -3.93
CA ASN A 161 7.18 14.84 -3.18
C ASN A 161 7.30 14.60 -1.66
N LEU A 162 6.96 13.40 -1.17
CA LEU A 162 7.08 13.10 0.25
C LEU A 162 8.54 12.91 0.66
N ASP A 163 8.85 13.31 1.91
CA ASP A 163 10.15 13.06 2.51
C ASP A 163 10.49 11.57 2.50
N GLY A 164 11.75 11.24 2.17
CA GLY A 164 12.22 9.86 2.10
C GLY A 164 11.88 9.10 0.82
N VAL A 165 10.97 9.61 -0.04
CA VAL A 165 10.67 8.94 -1.33
C VAL A 165 11.88 8.91 -2.24
N GLN A 166 12.63 10.01 -2.35
CA GLN A 166 13.86 10.04 -3.15
C GLN A 166 14.93 9.07 -2.64
N GLU A 167 15.02 8.88 -1.32
CA GLU A 167 15.93 7.88 -0.72
C GLU A 167 15.46 6.47 -1.05
N ALA A 168 14.18 6.19 -0.87
CA ALA A 168 13.57 4.92 -1.24
C ALA A 168 13.67 4.62 -2.75
N MET A 169 13.69 5.64 -3.61
CA MET A 169 13.98 5.48 -5.04
C MET A 169 15.41 4.97 -5.28
N ARG A 170 16.41 5.47 -4.54
CA ARG A 170 17.81 5.00 -4.67
C ARG A 170 17.96 3.52 -4.27
N ASP A 171 17.11 3.02 -3.37
CA ASP A 171 17.09 1.61 -2.96
C ASP A 171 16.58 0.68 -4.07
N VAL A 172 15.72 1.15 -4.98
CA VAL A 172 15.06 0.30 -5.99
C VAL A 172 15.41 0.66 -7.44
N CYS A 173 16.03 1.82 -7.68
CA CYS A 173 16.35 2.33 -9.01
C CYS A 173 17.86 2.40 -9.27
N ASP A 174 18.25 2.24 -10.53
CA ASP A 174 19.52 2.73 -11.03
C ASP A 174 19.47 4.25 -11.09
N THR A 175 20.58 4.90 -10.76
CA THR A 175 20.70 6.37 -10.74
C THR A 175 21.71 6.84 -11.76
N GLN A 176 21.35 7.86 -12.55
CA GLN A 176 22.24 8.53 -13.48
C GLN A 176 22.24 10.02 -13.18
N THR A 177 23.43 10.63 -13.08
CA THR A 177 23.55 12.08 -12.98
C THR A 177 23.41 12.70 -14.37
N LEU A 178 22.46 13.62 -14.52
CA LEU A 178 22.25 14.38 -15.74
C LEU A 178 23.31 15.49 -15.87
N PRO A 179 23.57 16.00 -17.10
CA PRO A 179 24.51 17.12 -17.30
C PRO A 179 24.15 18.38 -16.50
N THR A 180 22.89 18.55 -16.12
CA THR A 180 22.40 19.66 -15.28
C THR A 180 22.76 19.53 -13.81
N GLY A 181 23.25 18.36 -13.38
CA GLY A 181 23.50 18.01 -11.97
C GLY A 181 22.35 17.24 -11.32
N ASP A 182 21.19 17.18 -11.96
CA ASP A 182 20.01 16.47 -11.45
C ASP A 182 20.18 14.94 -11.51
N GLN A 183 19.43 14.21 -10.69
CA GLN A 183 19.42 12.75 -10.70
C GLN A 183 18.24 12.23 -11.53
N ALA A 184 18.54 11.32 -12.44
CA ALA A 184 17.56 10.54 -13.17
C ALA A 184 17.54 9.09 -12.67
N PHE A 185 16.35 8.49 -12.65
CA PHE A 185 16.06 7.20 -12.05
C PHE A 185 15.44 6.27 -13.09
N ARG A 186 15.77 4.98 -12.97
CA ARG A 186 15.14 3.89 -13.71
C ARG A 186 14.98 2.70 -12.78
N LEU A 187 13.80 2.08 -12.72
CA LEU A 187 13.59 0.88 -11.90
C LEU A 187 14.63 -0.20 -12.23
N SER A 188 15.30 -0.70 -11.20
CA SER A 188 16.37 -1.70 -11.33
C SER A 188 15.89 -3.03 -10.80
N GLN A 189 15.81 -4.03 -11.67
CA GLN A 189 15.36 -5.37 -11.29
C GLN A 189 16.32 -6.01 -10.28
N GLU A 190 17.63 -5.81 -10.45
CA GLU A 190 18.65 -6.33 -9.54
C GLU A 190 18.47 -5.77 -8.13
N LYS A 191 18.38 -4.45 -7.99
CA LYS A 191 18.16 -3.79 -6.69
C LYS A 191 16.83 -4.18 -6.07
N THR A 192 15.77 -4.22 -6.89
CA THR A 192 14.45 -4.67 -6.46
C THR A 192 14.53 -6.08 -5.88
N PHE A 193 15.13 -7.03 -6.59
CA PHE A 193 15.26 -8.41 -6.10
C PHE A 193 16.17 -8.51 -4.87
N ALA A 194 17.26 -7.75 -4.78
CA ALA A 194 18.10 -7.69 -3.59
C ALA A 194 17.31 -7.21 -2.35
N LEU A 195 16.47 -6.20 -2.51
CA LEU A 195 15.58 -5.71 -1.46
C LEU A 195 14.54 -6.78 -1.06
N LEU A 196 13.92 -7.42 -2.04
CA LEU A 196 12.92 -8.47 -1.78
C LEU A 196 13.56 -9.69 -1.09
N ASN A 197 14.77 -10.08 -1.47
CA ASN A 197 15.54 -11.15 -0.83
C ASN A 197 15.85 -10.82 0.64
N THR A 198 16.21 -9.56 0.93
CA THR A 198 16.43 -9.08 2.30
C THR A 198 15.16 -9.19 3.14
N LYS A 199 14.01 -8.81 2.57
CA LYS A 199 12.71 -8.96 3.23
C LYS A 199 12.32 -10.42 3.43
N LEU A 200 12.58 -11.26 2.42
CA LEU A 200 12.30 -12.69 2.45
C LEU A 200 13.08 -13.36 3.58
N ALA A 201 14.38 -13.10 3.66
CA ALA A 201 15.25 -13.64 4.70
C ALA A 201 14.64 -13.36 6.09
N ARG A 202 14.33 -12.09 6.39
CA ARG A 202 13.72 -11.67 7.65
C ARG A 202 12.34 -12.29 7.91
N LEU A 203 11.46 -12.29 6.91
CA LEU A 203 10.11 -12.84 7.06
C LEU A 203 10.09 -14.36 7.22
N SER A 204 11.08 -15.05 6.64
CA SER A 204 11.23 -16.50 6.73
C SER A 204 11.86 -16.97 8.04
N GLU A 205 12.38 -16.05 8.85
CA GLU A 205 12.94 -16.36 10.16
C GLU A 205 11.91 -17.02 11.07
N ARG A 206 12.35 -18.01 11.83
CA ARG A 206 11.50 -18.72 12.78
C ARG A 206 10.88 -17.78 13.81
N THR A 207 11.67 -16.83 14.31
CA THR A 207 11.25 -15.79 15.27
C THR A 207 10.04 -15.01 14.77
N THR A 208 9.98 -14.69 13.48
CA THR A 208 8.85 -14.00 12.86
C THR A 208 7.57 -14.84 12.93
N PHE A 209 7.66 -16.16 12.73
CA PHE A 209 6.52 -17.07 12.85
C PHE A 209 6.08 -17.25 14.31
N VAL A 210 7.02 -17.34 15.24
CA VAL A 210 6.77 -17.41 16.69
C VAL A 210 6.02 -16.15 17.17
N GLN A 211 6.39 -14.97 16.67
CA GLN A 211 5.75 -13.70 16.99
C GLN A 211 4.36 -13.53 16.35
N ALA A 212 4.08 -14.28 15.29
CA ALA A 212 2.83 -14.21 14.53
C ALA A 212 2.11 -15.58 14.46
N PRO A 213 1.78 -16.20 15.61
CA PRO A 213 1.30 -17.58 15.65
C PRO A 213 -0.06 -17.73 14.94
N ASN A 214 -0.92 -16.72 15.05
CA ASN A 214 -2.27 -16.75 14.49
C ASN A 214 -2.35 -16.47 12.98
N THR A 215 -1.25 -16.07 12.34
CA THR A 215 -1.21 -15.78 10.90
C THR A 215 -0.18 -16.65 10.20
N LEU A 216 1.10 -16.37 10.40
CA LEU A 216 2.20 -17.12 9.79
C LEU A 216 2.32 -18.52 10.39
N GLY A 217 2.20 -18.65 11.72
CA GLY A 217 2.21 -19.95 12.41
C GLY A 217 1.11 -20.89 11.91
N ARG A 218 -0.15 -20.46 11.93
CA ARG A 218 -1.27 -21.23 11.36
C ARG A 218 -1.11 -21.56 9.88
N SER A 219 -0.54 -20.64 9.10
CA SER A 219 -0.27 -20.88 7.69
C SER A 219 0.78 -21.97 7.50
N PHE A 220 1.78 -22.02 8.38
CA PHE A 220 2.78 -23.09 8.43
C PHE A 220 2.15 -24.43 8.82
N GLU A 221 1.44 -24.50 9.95
CA GLU A 221 0.79 -25.74 10.44
C GLU A 221 -0.12 -26.36 9.39
N ARG A 222 -0.98 -25.56 8.75
CA ARG A 222 -1.93 -26.04 7.75
C ARG A 222 -1.26 -26.62 6.49
N ARG A 223 -0.06 -26.14 6.17
CA ARG A 223 0.67 -26.51 4.94
C ARG A 223 1.81 -27.48 5.22
N TRP A 224 2.02 -27.85 6.48
CA TRP A 224 3.00 -28.84 6.87
C TRP A 224 2.52 -30.22 6.40
N THR A 225 3.33 -30.88 5.58
CA THR A 225 2.97 -32.15 4.93
C THR A 225 3.68 -33.36 5.53
N SER A 226 4.64 -33.15 6.43
CA SER A 226 5.35 -34.25 7.08
C SER A 226 4.50 -34.83 8.22
N ASP A 227 4.62 -36.13 8.44
CA ASP A 227 3.92 -36.86 9.51
C ASP A 227 4.41 -36.45 10.92
N SER A 228 5.53 -35.71 11.01
CA SER A 228 6.06 -35.19 12.27
C SER A 228 5.26 -33.99 12.77
N ASP A 229 5.17 -33.83 14.09
CA ASP A 229 4.58 -32.64 14.72
C ASP A 229 5.30 -31.35 14.26
N PRO A 230 4.58 -30.35 13.69
CA PRO A 230 5.17 -29.08 13.29
C PRO A 230 5.50 -28.14 14.45
N THR A 231 4.94 -28.37 15.64
CA THR A 231 5.04 -27.48 16.82
C THR A 231 6.48 -27.07 17.16
N PRO A 232 7.49 -27.97 17.14
CA PRO A 232 8.88 -27.59 17.44
C PRO A 232 9.46 -26.53 16.49
N TYR A 233 8.96 -26.44 15.26
CA TYR A 233 9.42 -25.44 14.28
C TYR A 233 8.74 -24.08 14.42
N LEU A 234 7.83 -23.96 15.40
CA LEU A 234 7.12 -22.74 15.78
C LEU A 234 7.45 -22.32 17.22
N THR A 235 8.48 -22.90 17.83
CA THR A 235 9.04 -22.48 19.12
C THR A 235 10.52 -22.10 18.97
N THR A 236 11.13 -21.52 20.02
CA THR A 236 12.54 -21.10 19.98
C THR A 236 13.53 -22.22 20.29
N GLU A 237 13.07 -23.42 20.66
CA GLU A 237 13.87 -24.40 21.40
C GLU A 237 14.45 -25.54 20.54
N ALA A 238 13.90 -25.80 19.36
CA ALA A 238 14.28 -26.98 18.56
C ALA A 238 15.29 -26.68 17.44
N GLU A 239 16.06 -27.69 17.03
CA GLU A 239 16.84 -27.63 15.79
C GLU A 239 15.94 -27.55 14.56
N ASP A 240 16.35 -26.74 13.58
CA ASP A 240 15.55 -26.41 12.42
C ASP A 240 15.85 -27.36 11.26
N CYS A 241 14.83 -28.10 10.80
CA CYS A 241 14.98 -28.94 9.61
C CYS A 241 14.85 -28.11 8.32
N ASP A 242 15.43 -28.62 7.24
CA ASP A 242 15.44 -27.90 5.96
C ASP A 242 14.06 -27.78 5.32
N GLU A 243 13.17 -28.74 5.57
CA GLU A 243 11.78 -28.68 5.12
C GLU A 243 11.03 -27.50 5.77
N ALA A 244 11.20 -27.30 7.07
CA ALA A 244 10.61 -26.18 7.80
C ALA A 244 11.13 -24.84 7.28
N LYS A 245 12.44 -24.72 7.01
CA LYS A 245 13.03 -23.52 6.40
C LYS A 245 12.45 -23.23 5.02
N LYS A 246 12.35 -24.25 4.17
CA LYS A 246 11.78 -24.12 2.82
C LYS A 246 10.32 -23.70 2.87
N LEU A 247 9.51 -24.30 3.75
CA LEU A 247 8.11 -23.95 3.89
C LEU A 247 7.92 -22.51 4.38
N ARG A 248 8.68 -22.07 5.40
CA ARG A 248 8.63 -20.67 5.86
C ARG A 248 9.07 -19.70 4.77
N SER A 249 10.11 -20.03 4.01
CA SER A 249 10.55 -19.23 2.86
C SER A 249 9.45 -19.12 1.80
N ARG A 250 8.78 -20.23 1.45
CA ARG A 250 7.64 -20.23 0.50
C ARG A 250 6.49 -19.35 0.99
N ILE A 251 6.07 -19.50 2.25
CA ILE A 251 5.01 -18.68 2.85
C ILE A 251 5.40 -17.19 2.86
N ALA A 252 6.63 -16.87 3.24
CA ALA A 252 7.14 -15.50 3.26
C ALA A 252 7.18 -14.88 1.84
N ALA A 253 7.60 -15.65 0.83
CA ALA A 253 7.60 -15.21 -0.57
C ALA A 253 6.18 -14.89 -1.06
N GLU A 254 5.19 -15.70 -0.70
CA GLU A 254 3.78 -15.43 -1.01
C GLU A 254 3.27 -14.15 -0.33
N VAL A 255 3.63 -13.92 0.94
CA VAL A 255 3.27 -12.68 1.65
C VAL A 255 3.90 -11.45 0.99
N ILE A 256 5.14 -11.55 0.51
CA ILE A 256 5.78 -10.46 -0.26
C ILE A 256 5.02 -10.23 -1.57
N ALA A 257 4.66 -11.31 -2.27
CA ALA A 257 3.98 -11.24 -3.57
C ALA A 257 2.61 -10.56 -3.50
N THR A 258 1.91 -10.55 -2.34
CA THR A 258 0.64 -9.82 -2.21
C THR A 258 0.80 -8.31 -2.35
N ASN A 259 2.03 -7.79 -2.23
CA ASN A 259 2.38 -6.38 -2.35
C ASN A 259 3.16 -6.06 -3.64
N LEU A 260 3.17 -6.96 -4.62
CA LEU A 260 3.85 -6.77 -5.91
C LEU A 260 2.86 -6.82 -7.07
N PRO A 261 3.13 -6.09 -8.17
CA PRO A 261 2.42 -6.28 -9.43
C PRO A 261 2.48 -7.76 -9.88
N PRO A 262 1.39 -8.33 -10.44
CA PRO A 262 1.33 -9.76 -10.75
C PRO A 262 2.48 -10.27 -11.63
N LYS A 263 2.88 -9.48 -12.63
CA LYS A 263 4.01 -9.80 -13.52
C LYS A 263 5.32 -9.89 -12.74
N LEU A 264 5.62 -8.88 -11.92
CA LEU A 264 6.85 -8.85 -11.12
C LEU A 264 6.85 -9.93 -10.02
N ALA A 265 5.68 -10.25 -9.45
CA ALA A 265 5.54 -11.36 -8.52
C ALA A 265 5.92 -12.70 -9.19
N ALA A 266 5.46 -12.94 -10.42
CA ALA A 266 5.82 -14.14 -11.18
C ALA A 266 7.32 -14.19 -11.51
N GLU A 267 7.91 -13.08 -11.92
CA GLU A 267 9.35 -12.97 -12.17
C GLU A 267 10.16 -13.22 -10.88
N TYR A 268 9.69 -12.72 -9.74
CA TYR A 268 10.34 -12.94 -8.46
C TYR A 268 10.22 -14.39 -7.98
N PHE A 269 9.09 -15.06 -8.19
CA PHE A 269 8.98 -16.49 -7.91
C PHE A 269 9.92 -17.32 -8.79
N ALA A 270 10.05 -16.97 -10.08
CA ALA A 270 11.02 -17.60 -10.97
C ALA A 270 12.46 -17.38 -10.48
N HIS A 271 12.81 -16.17 -10.01
CA HIS A 271 14.12 -15.86 -9.40
C HIS A 271 14.41 -16.73 -8.17
N LEU A 272 13.40 -17.04 -7.37
CA LEU A 272 13.52 -17.91 -6.20
C LEU A 272 13.50 -19.42 -6.54
N GLY A 273 13.23 -19.80 -7.79
CA GLY A 273 13.03 -21.20 -8.17
C GLY A 273 11.77 -21.83 -7.57
N ILE A 274 10.76 -21.01 -7.22
CA ILE A 274 9.49 -21.48 -6.67
C ILE A 274 8.49 -21.65 -7.83
N SER A 275 7.96 -22.86 -7.99
CA SER A 275 6.87 -23.10 -8.96
C SER A 275 5.55 -22.58 -8.38
N LEU A 276 4.82 -21.81 -9.20
CA LEU A 276 3.44 -21.43 -8.93
C LEU A 276 2.56 -22.62 -9.35
N ASP A 277 1.99 -23.31 -8.37
CA ASP A 277 0.97 -24.34 -8.58
C ASP A 277 -0.38 -23.72 -9.00
#